data_AF-A0A3D5PTY0-F1
#
_entry.id   AF-A0A3D5PTY0-F1
#
_cell.length_a   1.000
_cell.length_b   1.000
_cell.length_c   1.000
_cell.angle_alpha   90.00
_cell.angle_beta   90.00
_cell.angle_gamma   90.00
#
_symmetry.space_group_name_H-M   'P 1'
#
loop_
_entity.id
_entity.type
_entity.pdbx_description
1 polymer ?
#
loop_
_entity_poly.entity_id
_entity_poly.type
_entity_poly.pdbx_seq_one_letter_code
_entity_poly.pdbx_strand_id
1 'polypeptide(L)'
;MNHEQPRIEMPIKDNRIENFSCMVIESWTAAYSDPIRVSAGDPVELNGRQDIWDGYIWLWAKNQDGKEGWIPDCIVSKGAQKTATETYSAMELTCQKGQYLTVEKRLHGWIWCSEQSGQKGWVPERNLQTINRS
;
A
#
# COMPACT_ATOMS: atom_id res chain seq x y z
N MET A 1 54.58 6.05 -27.97
CA MET A 1 53.38 5.37 -28.48
C MET A 1 52.48 5.12 -27.29
N ASN A 2 51.61 6.09 -26.98
CA ASN A 2 50.65 5.98 -25.89
C ASN A 2 49.35 5.49 -26.50
N HIS A 3 48.94 4.28 -26.14
CA HIS A 3 47.63 3.74 -26.50
C HIS A 3 46.64 4.16 -25.43
N GLU A 4 45.93 5.26 -25.67
CA GLU A 4 44.72 5.58 -24.90
C GLU A 4 43.54 4.81 -25.53
N GLN A 5 43.00 3.84 -24.79
CA GLN A 5 41.70 3.25 -25.12
C GLN A 5 40.58 4.20 -24.69
N PRO A 6 39.52 4.37 -25.49
CA PRO A 6 38.39 5.21 -25.09
C PRO A 6 37.63 4.53 -23.93
N ARG A 7 37.52 5.25 -22.80
CA ARG A 7 36.67 4.88 -21.67
C ARG A 7 35.22 5.04 -22.09
N ILE A 8 34.54 3.94 -22.36
CA ILE A 8 33.10 3.93 -22.61
C ILE A 8 32.41 4.25 -21.28
N GLU A 9 31.88 5.45 -21.15
CA GLU A 9 30.97 5.77 -20.04
C GLU A 9 29.69 4.93 -20.22
N MET A 10 29.49 3.97 -19.33
CA MET A 10 28.26 3.21 -19.25
C MET A 10 27.15 4.17 -18.79
N PRO A 11 25.99 4.22 -19.45
CA PRO A 11 24.90 5.07 -18.98
C PRO A 11 24.51 4.64 -17.56
N ILE A 12 24.51 5.61 -16.65
CA ILE A 12 23.91 5.48 -15.32
C ILE A 12 22.46 5.04 -15.56
N LYS A 13 22.09 3.86 -15.08
CA LYS A 13 20.69 3.42 -15.08
C LYS A 13 19.94 4.40 -14.20
N ASP A 14 19.25 5.33 -14.85
CA ASP A 14 18.31 6.23 -14.21
C ASP A 14 17.25 5.38 -13.51
N ASN A 15 17.41 5.20 -12.20
CA ASN A 15 16.51 4.44 -11.36
C ASN A 15 15.30 5.32 -10.97
N ARG A 16 14.77 6.07 -11.95
CA ARG A 16 13.48 6.72 -11.85
C ARG A 16 12.45 5.60 -11.70
N ILE A 17 12.10 5.31 -10.46
CA ILE A 17 10.82 4.68 -10.16
C ILE A 17 9.80 5.62 -10.79
N GLU A 18 9.15 5.17 -11.86
CA GLU A 18 8.03 5.90 -12.45
C GLU A 18 6.93 5.92 -11.40
N ASN A 19 6.94 6.95 -10.58
CA ASN A 19 5.91 7.22 -9.60
C ASN A 19 4.64 7.56 -10.37
N PHE A 20 3.79 6.56 -10.57
CA PHE A 20 2.46 6.76 -11.15
C PHE A 20 1.70 7.75 -10.27
N SER A 21 1.14 8.78 -10.90
CA SER A 21 0.31 9.76 -10.20
C SER A 21 -1.16 9.41 -10.37
N CYS A 22 -1.96 9.67 -9.35
CA CYS A 22 -3.41 9.62 -9.45
C CYS A 22 -4.04 10.92 -8.97
N MET A 23 -5.26 11.18 -9.42
CA MET A 23 -6.12 12.25 -8.93
C MET A 23 -7.24 11.64 -8.09
N VAL A 24 -7.54 12.24 -6.95
CA VAL A 24 -8.69 11.89 -6.12
C VAL A 24 -9.96 12.38 -6.80
N ILE A 25 -10.85 11.46 -7.17
CA ILE A 25 -12.14 11.79 -7.81
C ILE A 25 -13.30 11.86 -6.81
N GLU A 26 -13.11 11.28 -5.63
CA GLU A 26 -14.03 11.35 -4.49
C GLU A 26 -13.25 11.38 -3.17
N SER A 27 -13.59 12.32 -2.26
CA SER A 27 -12.90 12.47 -0.98
C SER A 27 -12.96 11.20 -0.13
N TRP A 28 -11.92 10.95 0.66
CA TRP A 28 -11.84 9.85 1.60
C TRP A 28 -11.40 10.36 2.97
N THR A 29 -11.98 9.83 4.04
CA THR A 29 -11.59 10.14 5.41
C THR A 29 -11.15 8.85 6.08
N ALA A 30 -9.92 8.84 6.60
CA ALA A 30 -9.37 7.70 7.30
C ALA A 30 -10.29 7.29 8.46
N ALA A 31 -10.67 6.00 8.49
CA ALA A 31 -11.60 5.50 9.49
C ALA A 31 -10.99 5.34 10.89
N TYR A 32 -9.68 5.12 10.98
CA TYR A 32 -8.99 4.81 12.23
C TYR A 32 -7.75 5.69 12.41
N SER A 33 -7.64 6.35 13.57
CA SER A 33 -6.47 7.16 13.92
C SER A 33 -5.24 6.33 14.28
N ASP A 34 -5.44 5.10 14.75
CA ASP A 34 -4.38 4.16 15.14
C ASP A 34 -4.71 2.73 14.68
N PRO A 35 -4.54 2.44 13.38
CA PRO A 35 -4.92 1.18 12.78
C PRO A 35 -3.93 0.05 13.08
N ILE A 36 -4.38 -1.19 12.90
CA ILE A 36 -3.54 -2.39 13.02
C ILE A 36 -2.29 -2.30 12.12
N ARG A 37 -1.16 -2.75 12.69
CA ARG A 37 0.12 -2.94 12.00
C ARG A 37 0.66 -4.31 12.33
N VAL A 38 1.23 -4.97 11.34
CA VAL A 38 1.86 -6.29 11.47
C VAL A 38 3.12 -6.34 10.62
N SER A 39 4.14 -7.03 11.13
CA SER A 39 5.35 -7.40 10.39
C SER A 39 5.21 -8.81 9.85
N ALA A 40 5.97 -9.12 8.80
CA ALA A 40 6.08 -10.50 8.33
C ALA A 40 6.53 -11.43 9.47
N GLY A 41 5.76 -12.49 9.73
CA GLY A 41 5.98 -13.44 10.81
C GLY A 41 5.18 -13.16 12.09
N ASP A 42 4.62 -11.95 12.26
CA ASP A 42 3.83 -11.61 13.45
C ASP A 42 2.56 -12.48 13.52
N PRO A 43 2.19 -12.99 14.71
CA PRO A 43 0.93 -13.68 14.87
C PRO A 43 -0.24 -12.70 14.77
N VAL A 44 -1.33 -13.18 14.18
CA VAL A 44 -2.58 -12.44 14.04
C VAL A 44 -3.73 -13.30 14.56
N GLU A 45 -4.64 -12.71 15.32
CA GLU A 45 -5.86 -13.38 15.76
C GLU A 45 -7.01 -12.97 14.85
N LEU A 46 -7.67 -13.93 14.22
CA LEU A 46 -8.87 -13.68 13.41
C LEU A 46 -10.12 -13.99 14.23
N ASN A 47 -11.07 -13.06 14.29
CA ASN A 47 -12.34 -13.27 15.02
C ASN A 47 -13.46 -13.86 14.14
N GLY A 48 -13.14 -14.23 12.89
CA GLY A 48 -14.07 -14.80 11.92
C GLY A 48 -14.89 -13.78 11.13
N ARG A 49 -14.80 -12.47 11.42
CA ARG A 49 -15.41 -11.44 10.56
C ARG A 49 -14.66 -11.34 9.25
N GLN A 50 -15.44 -11.26 8.18
CA GLN A 50 -14.97 -11.13 6.81
C GLN A 50 -15.82 -10.07 6.09
N ASP A 51 -15.18 -9.30 5.22
CA ASP A 51 -15.85 -8.40 4.28
C ASP A 51 -15.39 -8.70 2.84
N ILE A 52 -16.24 -8.38 1.86
CA ILE A 52 -15.92 -8.48 0.44
C ILE A 52 -15.91 -7.06 -0.13
N TRP A 53 -14.71 -6.55 -0.39
CA TRP A 53 -14.50 -5.22 -0.97
C TRP A 53 -14.07 -5.34 -2.42
N ASP A 54 -14.89 -4.82 -3.35
CA ASP A 54 -14.62 -4.88 -4.80
C ASP A 54 -14.23 -6.29 -5.31
N GLY A 55 -14.82 -7.34 -4.70
CA GLY A 55 -14.57 -8.74 -5.02
C GLY A 55 -13.40 -9.39 -4.28
N TYR A 56 -12.67 -8.64 -3.44
CA TYR A 56 -11.56 -9.14 -2.63
C TYR A 56 -11.97 -9.41 -1.19
N ILE A 57 -11.35 -10.43 -0.58
CA ILE A 57 -11.63 -10.82 0.80
C ILE A 57 -10.75 -10.01 1.77
N TRP A 58 -11.41 -9.45 2.78
CA TRP A 58 -10.78 -8.78 3.91
C TRP A 58 -11.19 -9.48 5.20
N LEU A 59 -10.22 -9.69 6.10
CA LEU A 59 -10.39 -10.40 7.36
C LEU A 59 -10.17 -9.44 8.52
N TRP A 60 -11.02 -9.49 9.54
CA TRP A 60 -10.80 -8.72 10.77
C TRP A 60 -9.77 -9.44 11.63
N ALA A 61 -8.67 -8.75 11.92
CA ALA A 61 -7.55 -9.27 12.67
C ALA A 61 -7.26 -8.41 13.90
N LYS A 62 -6.61 -9.03 14.88
CA LYS A 62 -5.98 -8.39 16.03
C LYS A 62 -4.49 -8.75 16.08
N ASN A 63 -3.63 -7.76 16.29
CA ASN A 63 -2.18 -7.97 16.45
C ASN A 63 -1.79 -8.19 17.93
N GLN A 64 -0.50 -8.43 18.18
CA GLN A 64 0.05 -8.63 19.53
C GLN A 64 -0.12 -7.42 20.47
N ASP A 65 -0.19 -6.21 19.92
CA ASP A 65 -0.42 -4.97 20.68
C ASP A 65 -1.91 -4.74 21.01
N GLY A 66 -2.77 -5.68 20.61
CA GLY A 66 -4.21 -5.60 20.79
C GLY A 66 -4.92 -4.62 19.86
N LYS A 67 -4.25 -4.14 18.81
CA LYS A 67 -4.84 -3.31 17.75
C LYS A 67 -5.61 -4.20 16.79
N GLU A 68 -6.78 -3.72 16.38
CA GLU A 68 -7.67 -4.45 15.49
C GLU A 68 -7.88 -3.69 14.18
N GLY A 69 -8.17 -4.43 13.11
CA GLY A 69 -8.52 -3.84 11.83
C GLY A 69 -8.58 -4.86 10.70
N TRP A 70 -8.93 -4.37 9.52
CA TRP A 70 -9.00 -5.18 8.31
C TRP A 70 -7.61 -5.46 7.76
N ILE A 71 -7.34 -6.73 7.45
CA ILE A 71 -6.17 -7.16 6.69
C ILE A 71 -6.63 -7.99 5.48
N PRO A 72 -5.90 -7.94 4.35
CA PRO A 72 -6.25 -8.76 3.20
C PRO A 72 -6.02 -10.24 3.49
N ASP A 73 -6.88 -11.12 3.00
CA ASP A 73 -6.74 -12.57 3.25
C ASP A 73 -5.44 -13.15 2.68
N CYS A 74 -4.94 -12.57 1.58
CA CYS A 74 -3.73 -13.00 0.91
C CYS A 74 -2.45 -12.85 1.76
N ILE A 75 -2.48 -12.05 2.83
CA ILE A 75 -1.34 -11.86 3.74
C ILE A 75 -1.42 -12.72 5.00
N VAL A 76 -2.39 -13.62 5.10
CA VAL A 76 -2.57 -14.50 6.24
C VAL A 76 -2.11 -15.92 5.91
N SER A 77 -1.30 -16.50 6.79
CA SER A 77 -0.80 -17.86 6.61
C SER A 77 -1.89 -18.94 6.69
N LYS A 78 -1.67 -20.06 5.99
CA LYS A 78 -2.60 -21.20 5.95
C LYS A 78 -2.51 -22.13 7.17
N GLY A 79 -1.54 -21.91 8.06
CA GLY A 79 -1.30 -22.74 9.25
C GLY A 79 -2.43 -22.68 10.28
N ALA A 80 -2.37 -23.58 11.28
CA ALA A 80 -3.30 -23.58 12.41
C ALA A 80 -3.16 -22.28 13.24
N GLN A 81 -1.92 -21.88 13.51
CA GLN A 81 -1.60 -20.58 14.05
C GLN A 81 -1.45 -19.58 12.91
N LYS A 82 -2.26 -18.52 12.94
CA LYS A 82 -2.27 -17.49 11.89
C LYS A 82 -1.15 -16.49 12.13
N THR A 83 -0.43 -16.18 11.06
CA THR A 83 0.65 -15.20 11.03
C THR A 83 0.54 -14.34 9.77
N ALA A 84 1.01 -13.11 9.84
CA ALA A 84 1.18 -12.25 8.68
C ALA A 84 2.33 -12.78 7.80
N THR A 85 2.13 -12.91 6.50
CA THR A 85 3.17 -13.36 5.55
C THR A 85 4.00 -12.20 5.01
N GLU A 86 3.52 -10.98 5.14
CA GLU A 86 4.21 -9.74 4.77
C GLU A 86 3.90 -8.61 5.77
N THR A 87 4.73 -7.57 5.77
CA THR A 87 4.48 -6.37 6.58
C THR A 87 3.31 -5.59 6.00
N TYR A 88 2.34 -5.24 6.85
CA TYR A 88 1.12 -4.54 6.47
C TYR A 88 0.68 -3.54 7.54
N SER A 89 0.05 -2.47 7.09
CA SER A 89 -0.58 -1.45 7.93
C SER A 89 -1.95 -1.13 7.34
N ALA A 90 -3.00 -1.13 8.16
CA ALA A 90 -4.33 -0.68 7.76
C ALA A 90 -4.46 0.87 7.79
N MET A 91 -3.34 1.59 7.76
CA MET A 91 -3.33 3.04 7.69
C MET A 91 -4.00 3.53 6.42
N GLU A 92 -5.01 4.37 6.57
CA GLU A 92 -5.70 5.05 5.48
C GLU A 92 -5.21 6.49 5.35
N LEU A 93 -5.27 7.05 4.14
CA LEU A 93 -4.92 8.43 3.88
C LEU A 93 -6.18 9.27 3.68
N THR A 94 -6.42 10.24 4.56
CA THR A 94 -7.47 11.23 4.34
C THR A 94 -7.11 12.11 3.15
N CYS A 95 -8.00 12.22 2.18
CA CYS A 95 -7.78 13.01 0.97
C CYS A 95 -9.06 13.70 0.48
N GLN A 96 -8.90 14.79 -0.26
CA GLN A 96 -9.97 15.58 -0.83
C GLN A 96 -10.02 15.44 -2.35
N LYS A 97 -11.22 15.46 -2.92
CA LYS A 97 -11.43 15.48 -4.37
C LYS A 97 -10.58 16.58 -5.03
N GLY A 98 -9.92 16.21 -6.13
CA GLY A 98 -9.01 17.07 -6.88
C GLY A 98 -7.56 17.05 -6.39
N GLN A 99 -7.24 16.40 -5.26
CA GLN A 99 -5.87 16.21 -4.82
C GLN A 99 -5.11 15.24 -5.74
N TYR A 100 -3.81 15.47 -5.88
CA TYR A 100 -2.89 14.58 -6.59
C TYR A 100 -2.06 13.80 -5.59
N LEU A 101 -2.01 12.48 -5.77
CA LEU A 101 -1.26 11.56 -4.93
C LEU A 101 -0.27 10.75 -5.76
N THR A 102 0.81 10.32 -5.12
CA THR A 102 1.74 9.34 -5.70
C THR A 102 1.26 7.94 -5.35
N VAL A 103 1.21 7.05 -6.33
CA VAL A 103 0.84 5.63 -6.17
C VAL A 103 2.10 4.80 -5.91
N GLU A 104 2.07 3.98 -4.87
CA GLU A 104 3.21 3.12 -4.49
C GLU A 104 2.87 1.62 -4.54
N LYS A 105 1.65 1.22 -4.17
CA LYS A 105 1.22 -0.19 -4.17
C LYS A 105 -0.28 -0.29 -4.43
N ARG A 106 -0.73 -1.37 -5.07
CA ARG A 106 -2.15 -1.75 -5.14
C ARG A 106 -2.38 -3.03 -4.35
N LEU A 107 -3.48 -3.11 -3.61
CA LEU A 107 -3.83 -4.29 -2.83
C LEU A 107 -5.35 -4.33 -2.60
N HIS A 108 -6.00 -5.36 -3.15
CA HIS A 108 -7.39 -5.73 -2.84
C HIS A 108 -8.41 -4.58 -2.95
N GLY A 109 -8.35 -3.81 -4.04
CA GLY A 109 -9.24 -2.68 -4.31
C GLY A 109 -8.81 -1.37 -3.62
N TRP A 110 -7.61 -1.32 -3.04
CA TRP A 110 -7.04 -0.15 -2.41
C TRP A 110 -5.67 0.19 -2.98
N ILE A 111 -5.31 1.48 -2.92
CA ILE A 111 -4.05 2.01 -3.40
C ILE A 111 -3.30 2.65 -2.23
N TRP A 112 -2.07 2.20 -1.99
CA TRP A 112 -1.17 2.85 -1.03
C TRP A 112 -0.60 4.08 -1.71
N CYS A 113 -0.96 5.24 -1.16
CA CYS A 113 -0.63 6.53 -1.70
C CYS A 113 0.26 7.33 -0.75
N SER A 114 1.02 8.26 -1.31
CA SER A 114 1.68 9.33 -0.56
C SER A 114 1.29 10.70 -1.07
N GLU A 115 1.04 11.63 -0.14
CA GLU A 115 0.88 13.05 -0.46
C GLU A 115 2.22 13.80 -0.39
N GLN A 116 2.25 15.04 -0.88
CA GLN A 116 3.47 15.85 -0.93
C GLN A 116 4.10 16.14 0.44
N SER A 117 3.30 16.15 1.51
CA SER A 117 3.80 16.33 2.88
C SER A 117 4.56 15.11 3.41
N GLY A 118 4.46 13.96 2.72
CA GLY A 118 5.02 12.68 3.15
C GLY A 118 4.05 11.78 3.91
N GLN A 119 2.82 12.21 4.22
CA GLN A 119 1.81 11.30 4.79
C GLN A 119 1.46 10.20 3.77
N LYS A 120 1.27 8.98 4.28
CA LYS A 120 0.97 7.80 3.47
C LYS A 120 -0.16 6.98 4.06
N GLY A 121 -0.92 6.33 3.19
CA GLY A 121 -2.00 5.44 3.58
C GLY A 121 -2.77 4.90 2.39
N TRP A 122 -3.66 3.94 2.66
CA TRP A 122 -4.58 3.38 1.70
C TRP A 122 -5.70 4.39 1.37
N VAL A 123 -6.03 4.47 0.08
CA VAL A 123 -7.23 5.13 -0.44
C VAL A 123 -7.95 4.12 -1.33
N PRO A 124 -9.29 4.03 -1.31
CA PRO A 124 -9.99 3.12 -2.20
C PRO A 124 -9.66 3.38 -3.67
N GLU A 125 -9.42 2.32 -4.44
CA GLU A 125 -9.07 2.47 -5.86
C GLU A 125 -10.19 3.16 -6.64
N ARG A 126 -11.45 2.88 -6.30
CA ARG A 126 -12.63 3.53 -6.90
C ARG A 126 -12.73 5.04 -6.65
N ASN A 127 -11.99 5.55 -5.65
CA ASN A 127 -11.92 6.98 -5.34
C ASN A 127 -10.80 7.68 -6.11
N LEU A 128 -10.05 6.96 -6.94
CA LEU A 128 -8.86 7.44 -7.63
C LEU A 128 -8.98 7.27 -9.15
N GLN A 129 -8.37 8.19 -9.88
CA GLN A 129 -8.18 8.10 -11.33
C GLN A 129 -6.68 8.16 -11.64
N THR A 130 -6.15 7.14 -12.32
CA THR A 130 -4.75 7.15 -12.77
C THR A 130 -4.55 8.23 -13.82
N ILE A 131 -3.46 8.99 -13.69
CA ILE A 131 -3.08 10.01 -14.66
C ILE A 131 -1.97 9.43 -15.52
N ASN A 132 -2.29 9.10 -16.76
CA ASN A 132 -1.28 8.74 -17.76
C ASN A 132 -0.67 10.05 -18.27
N ARG A 133 0.61 10.29 -17.99
CA ARG A 133 1.37 11.33 -18.68
C ARG A 133 1.85 10.74 -20.00
N SER A 134 1.19 11.14 -21.09
CA SER A 134 1.60 10.88 -22.48
C SER A 134 2.89 11.61 -22.83
#